data_AF-A0A7C3HCF4-F1
#
_entry.id   AF-A0A7C3HCF4-F1
#
_cell.length_a   1.000
_cell.length_b   1.000
_cell.length_c   1.000
_cell.angle_alpha   90.00
_cell.angle_beta   90.00
_cell.angle_gamma   90.00
#
_symmetry.space_group_name_H-M   'P 1'
#
loop_
_entity.id
_entity.type
_entity.pdbx_description
1 polymer ?
#
loop_
_entity_poly.entity_id
_entity_poly.type
_entity_poly.pdbx_seq_one_letter_code
_entity_poly.pdbx_strand_id
1 'polypeptide(L)'
;MIANAGDVLYVMSKRAKILASPSFGSTTIQNLIKGEKLVSIEKNSNWYKVKYGDKTGWLSRLSVSYHPPMKRNRRTASVDRKLINNSRRRASSVSTTAAIRGLSHIDRSRVSSKDVMDFASLEKMEAFHLEDTEVFAFMDGIQD
;
A
#
# COMPACT_ATOMS: atom_id res chain seq x y z
N MET A 1 9.32 22.81 -10.81
CA MET A 1 8.05 22.65 -11.56
C MET A 1 7.06 23.68 -11.02
N ILE A 2 6.72 24.66 -11.85
CA ILE A 2 5.88 25.81 -11.50
C ILE A 2 4.45 25.42 -11.88
N ALA A 3 3.53 25.40 -10.90
CA ALA A 3 2.13 25.09 -11.14
C ALA A 3 1.48 26.29 -11.86
N ASN A 4 0.94 26.06 -13.04
CA ASN A 4 0.33 27.08 -13.87
C ASN A 4 -1.19 27.13 -13.58
N ALA A 5 -1.78 28.33 -13.65
CA ALA A 5 -3.23 28.49 -13.59
C ALA A 5 -3.88 27.66 -14.72
N GLY A 6 -4.85 26.81 -14.37
CA GLY A 6 -5.46 25.85 -15.29
C GLY A 6 -5.16 24.37 -14.99
N ASP A 7 -4.28 24.08 -14.03
CA ASP A 7 -3.99 22.70 -13.65
C ASP A 7 -5.21 22.00 -13.01
N VAL A 8 -5.39 20.73 -13.36
CA VAL A 8 -6.44 19.87 -12.82
C VAL A 8 -5.98 19.30 -11.47
N LEU A 9 -6.74 19.60 -10.43
CA LEU A 9 -6.55 19.09 -9.08
C LEU A 9 -7.60 18.03 -8.75
N TYR A 10 -7.19 17.03 -7.99
CA TYR A 10 -8.04 15.96 -7.50
C TYR A 10 -8.22 16.08 -5.99
N VAL A 11 -9.47 15.94 -5.54
CA VAL A 11 -9.80 15.91 -4.11
C VAL A 11 -9.33 14.59 -3.50
N MET A 12 -8.48 14.66 -2.47
CA MET A 12 -7.96 13.48 -1.75
C MET A 12 -8.70 13.19 -0.45
N SER A 13 -9.23 14.22 0.21
CA SER A 13 -9.96 14.11 1.47
C SER A 13 -11.34 13.48 1.26
N LYS A 14 -11.77 12.65 2.21
CA LYS A 14 -13.12 12.03 2.18
C LYS A 14 -14.25 13.05 2.25
N ARG A 15 -14.02 14.19 2.91
CA ARG A 15 -14.98 15.28 3.12
C ARG A 15 -14.26 16.61 2.94
N ALA A 16 -14.03 17.00 1.69
CA ALA A 16 -13.51 18.33 1.39
C ALA A 16 -14.67 19.32 1.25
N LYS A 17 -14.40 20.59 1.50
CA LYS A 17 -15.38 21.67 1.43
C LYS A 17 -14.78 22.84 0.69
N ILE A 18 -15.51 23.37 -0.29
CA ILE A 18 -15.21 24.67 -0.89
C ILE A 18 -15.74 25.74 0.05
N LEU A 19 -14.86 26.65 0.44
CA LEU A 19 -15.12 27.73 1.39
C LEU A 19 -15.20 29.07 0.66
N ALA A 20 -16.00 30.00 1.18
CA ALA A 20 -16.13 31.34 0.59
C ALA A 20 -14.86 32.20 0.79
N SER A 21 -14.14 31.98 1.88
CA SER A 21 -12.91 32.68 2.23
C SER A 21 -11.81 31.69 2.61
N PRO A 22 -10.53 32.08 2.55
CA PRO A 22 -9.40 31.24 2.98
C PRO A 22 -9.31 31.13 4.51
N SER A 23 -10.41 30.80 5.18
CA SER A 23 -10.51 30.61 6.62
C SER A 23 -11.42 29.43 6.96
N PHE A 24 -11.02 28.65 7.98
CA PHE A 24 -11.72 27.43 8.38
C PHE A 24 -13.13 27.66 8.96
N GLY A 25 -13.41 28.88 9.44
CA GLY A 25 -14.73 29.26 9.97
C GLY A 25 -15.66 29.92 8.95
N SER A 26 -15.26 30.01 7.68
CA SER A 26 -16.10 30.63 6.66
C SER A 26 -17.23 29.71 6.17
N THR A 27 -18.22 30.34 5.55
CA THR A 27 -19.37 29.65 4.95
C THR A 27 -18.91 28.63 3.92
N THR A 28 -19.44 27.42 4.03
CA THR A 28 -19.22 26.35 3.06
C THR A 28 -20.11 26.58 1.85
N ILE A 29 -19.51 26.73 0.66
CA ILE A 29 -20.21 26.89 -0.61
C ILE A 29 -20.70 25.54 -1.12
N GLN A 30 -19.85 24.52 -1.05
CA GLN A 30 -20.11 23.19 -1.60
C GLN A 30 -19.29 22.12 -0.88
N ASN A 31 -19.88 20.95 -0.68
CA ASN A 31 -19.17 19.76 -0.21
C ASN A 31 -18.68 18.96 -1.41
N LEU A 32 -17.44 18.50 -1.34
CA LEU A 32 -16.77 17.70 -2.36
C LEU A 32 -16.48 16.30 -1.84
N ILE A 33 -16.55 15.33 -2.75
CA ILE A 33 -16.18 13.93 -2.50
C ILE A 33 -14.79 13.63 -3.05
N LYS A 34 -14.15 12.59 -2.49
CA LYS A 34 -12.82 12.15 -2.94
C LYS A 34 -12.86 11.75 -4.42
N GLY A 35 -11.91 12.25 -5.20
CA GLY A 35 -11.74 11.95 -6.63
C GLY A 35 -12.40 12.95 -7.58
N GLU A 36 -13.13 13.95 -7.07
CA GLU A 36 -13.61 15.04 -7.92
C GLU A 36 -12.46 15.86 -8.50
N LYS A 37 -12.69 16.33 -9.73
CA LYS A 37 -11.77 17.16 -10.50
C LYS A 37 -12.11 18.63 -10.28
N LEU A 38 -11.09 19.43 -10.05
CA LEU A 38 -11.16 20.86 -9.83
C LEU A 38 -10.14 21.55 -10.73
N VAL A 39 -10.44 22.76 -11.17
CA VAL A 39 -9.46 23.58 -11.90
C VAL A 39 -8.91 24.62 -10.93
N SER A 40 -7.59 24.67 -10.72
CA SER A 40 -7.00 25.77 -9.96
C SER A 40 -6.94 27.05 -10.78
N ILE A 41 -7.49 28.11 -10.21
CA ILE A 41 -7.37 29.48 -10.74
C ILE A 41 -6.13 30.14 -10.13
N GLU A 42 -5.99 30.05 -8.81
CA GLU A 42 -4.99 30.81 -8.06
C GLU A 42 -4.45 29.99 -6.89
N LYS A 43 -3.17 30.20 -6.58
CA LYS A 43 -2.48 29.53 -5.49
C LYS A 43 -2.01 30.57 -4.47
N ASN A 44 -2.55 30.47 -3.26
CA ASN A 44 -1.99 31.09 -2.07
C ASN A 44 -1.18 30.05 -1.27
N SER A 45 -0.39 30.53 -0.30
CA SER A 45 0.49 29.68 0.52
C SER A 45 -0.20 28.43 1.10
N ASN A 46 -1.39 28.61 1.69
CA ASN A 46 -2.11 27.54 2.39
C ASN A 46 -3.43 27.13 1.71
N TRP A 47 -3.85 27.89 0.69
CA TRP A 47 -5.16 27.77 0.07
C TRP A 47 -5.06 27.83 -1.44
N TYR A 48 -5.88 27.03 -2.12
CA TYR A 48 -6.09 27.12 -3.55
C TYR A 48 -7.45 27.72 -3.84
N LYS A 49 -7.49 28.70 -4.73
CA LYS A 49 -8.74 29.16 -5.33
C LYS A 49 -9.05 28.23 -6.49
N VAL A 50 -10.17 27.53 -6.40
CA VAL A 50 -10.56 26.51 -7.36
C VAL A 50 -11.91 26.85 -7.98
N LYS A 51 -12.09 26.46 -9.24
CA LYS A 51 -13.38 26.47 -9.94
C LYS A 51 -13.90 25.03 -10.03
N TYR A 52 -15.15 24.87 -9.62
CA TYR A 52 -15.90 23.62 -9.74
C TYR A 52 -17.22 23.91 -10.46
N GLY A 53 -17.28 23.58 -11.75
CA GLY A 53 -18.38 24.00 -12.62
C GLY A 53 -18.53 25.51 -12.63
N ASP A 54 -19.70 26.02 -12.24
CA ASP A 54 -20.00 27.45 -12.16
C ASP A 54 -19.66 28.07 -10.80
N LYS A 55 -19.23 27.26 -9.82
CA LYS A 55 -18.90 27.72 -8.47
C LYS A 55 -17.41 27.96 -8.32
N THR A 56 -17.05 29.06 -7.68
CA THR A 56 -15.67 29.39 -7.33
C THR A 56 -15.52 29.53 -5.82
N GLY A 57 -14.42 29.03 -5.27
CA GLY A 57 -14.10 29.27 -3.87
C GLY A 57 -12.73 28.75 -3.47
N TRP A 58 -12.50 28.69 -2.17
CA TRP A 58 -11.23 28.34 -1.57
C TRP A 58 -11.23 26.90 -1.07
N LEU A 59 -10.14 26.20 -1.32
CA LEU A 59 -9.91 24.84 -0.86
C LEU A 59 -8.55 24.76 -0.16
N SER A 60 -8.48 24.06 0.96
CA SER A 60 -7.21 23.87 1.67
C SER A 60 -6.25 23.01 0.83
N ARG A 61 -4.98 23.43 0.76
CA ARG A 61 -3.92 22.71 0.03
C ARG A 61 -3.75 21.26 0.46
N LEU A 62 -4.03 20.93 1.72
CA LEU A 62 -3.92 19.57 2.25
C LEU A 62 -5.00 18.61 1.72
N SER A 63 -6.07 19.14 1.12
CA SER A 63 -7.19 18.33 0.64
C SER A 63 -7.12 17.98 -0.84
N VAL A 64 -6.11 18.45 -1.56
CA VAL A 64 -5.96 18.31 -3.02
C VAL A 64 -4.60 17.74 -3.41
N SER A 65 -4.58 17.01 -4.52
CA SER A 65 -3.38 16.48 -5.16
C SER A 65 -3.49 16.63 -6.68
N TYR A 66 -2.36 16.76 -7.36
CA TYR A 66 -2.31 16.72 -8.83
C TYR A 66 -2.55 15.30 -9.37
N HIS A 67 -2.33 14.28 -8.55
CA HIS A 67 -2.49 12.89 -8.96
C HIS A 67 -3.87 12.37 -8.57
N PRO A 68 -4.56 11.66 -9.48
CA PRO A 68 -5.83 11.05 -9.17
C PRO A 68 -5.67 10.00 -8.07
N PRO A 69 -6.64 9.87 -7.15
CA PRO A 69 -6.59 8.85 -6.12
C PRO A 69 -6.65 7.46 -6.75
N MET A 70 -5.64 6.62 -6.45
CA MET A 70 -5.64 5.23 -6.90
C MET A 70 -6.89 4.50 -6.41
N LYS A 71 -7.56 3.81 -7.33
CA LYS A 71 -8.67 2.90 -7.00
C LYS A 71 -8.08 1.69 -6.27
N ARG A 72 -8.46 1.51 -4.99
CA ARG A 72 -8.05 0.33 -4.23
C ARG A 72 -8.85 -0.88 -4.72
N ASN A 73 -8.28 -1.63 -5.65
CA ASN A 73 -8.80 -2.93 -6.05
C ASN A 73 -8.60 -3.92 -4.89
N ARG A 74 -9.66 -4.21 -4.13
CA ARG A 74 -9.64 -5.20 -3.05
C ARG A 74 -9.64 -6.64 -3.60
N ARG A 75 -8.66 -6.99 -4.44
CA ARG A 75 -8.44 -8.39 -4.86
C ARG A 75 -7.76 -9.21 -3.76
N THR A 76 -7.14 -8.56 -2.77
CA THR A 76 -6.41 -9.21 -1.66
C THR A 76 -7.18 -9.31 -0.34
N ALA A 77 -8.35 -8.68 -0.21
CA ALA A 77 -9.09 -8.67 1.05
C ALA A 77 -9.64 -10.05 1.47
N SER A 78 -9.78 -10.99 0.52
CA SER A 78 -10.09 -12.39 0.80
C SER A 78 -8.85 -13.17 1.26
N VAL A 79 -7.68 -12.89 0.66
CA VAL A 79 -6.39 -13.50 1.01
C VAL A 79 -5.96 -13.06 2.40
N ASP A 80 -6.04 -11.76 2.72
CA ASP A 80 -5.70 -11.22 4.05
C ASP A 80 -6.56 -11.83 5.16
N ARG A 81 -7.87 -12.03 4.92
CA ARG A 81 -8.75 -12.69 5.89
C ARG A 81 -8.37 -14.16 6.13
N LYS A 82 -7.94 -14.87 5.08
CA LYS A 82 -7.46 -16.26 5.19
C LYS A 82 -6.13 -16.33 5.96
N LEU A 83 -5.23 -15.38 5.73
CA LEU A 83 -3.96 -15.28 6.45
C LEU A 83 -4.16 -14.90 7.93
N ILE A 84 -5.08 -13.99 8.26
CA ILE A 84 -5.40 -13.63 9.66
C ILE A 84 -5.99 -14.81 10.45
N ASN A 85 -6.78 -15.67 9.81
CA ASN A 85 -7.28 -16.89 10.45
C ASN A 85 -6.17 -17.95 10.61
N ASN A 86 -5.24 -18.04 9.66
CA ASN A 86 -4.12 -18.99 9.71
C ASN A 86 -2.93 -18.50 10.58
N SER A 87 -2.79 -17.20 10.84
CA SER A 87 -1.65 -16.61 11.56
C SER A 87 -1.72 -16.76 13.09
N ARG A 88 -2.82 -17.31 13.63
CA ARG A 88 -2.84 -17.85 15.02
C ARG A 88 -2.19 -19.23 15.12
N ARG A 89 -1.51 -19.71 14.08
CA ARG A 89 -0.57 -20.83 14.21
C ARG A 89 0.73 -20.27 14.78
N ARG A 90 1.04 -20.61 16.03
CA ARG A 90 2.32 -20.25 16.66
C ARG A 90 3.45 -20.65 15.73
N ALA A 91 4.33 -19.71 15.40
CA ALA A 91 5.53 -19.93 14.56
C ALA A 91 6.48 -21.03 15.12
N SER A 92 6.26 -21.46 16.36
CA SER A 92 7.02 -22.52 17.02
C SER A 92 6.70 -23.95 16.57
N SER A 93 5.78 -24.17 15.61
CA SER A 93 5.62 -25.50 15.00
C SER A 93 6.52 -25.74 13.79
N VAL A 94 7.22 -24.70 13.30
CA VAL A 94 8.26 -24.88 12.27
C VAL A 94 9.51 -25.36 13.01
N SER A 95 9.62 -26.68 13.10
CA SER A 95 10.76 -27.36 13.70
C SER A 95 11.93 -27.33 12.71
N THR A 96 12.54 -26.15 12.49
CA THR A 96 13.85 -26.08 11.83
C THR A 96 14.88 -26.92 12.60
N THR A 97 14.64 -27.16 13.90
CA THR A 97 15.44 -28.03 14.76
C THR A 97 15.33 -29.52 14.42
N ALA A 98 14.20 -30.01 13.88
CA ALA A 98 14.02 -31.42 13.55
C ALA A 98 14.88 -31.87 12.35
N ALA A 99 15.19 -30.94 11.43
CA ALA A 99 16.07 -31.20 10.29
C ALA A 99 17.57 -31.21 10.66
N ILE A 100 17.98 -30.56 11.76
CA ILE A 100 19.40 -30.33 12.07
C ILE A 100 20.06 -31.52 12.80
N ARG A 101 19.30 -32.42 13.45
CA ARG A 101 19.88 -33.58 14.18
C ARG A 101 19.32 -34.94 13.80
N GLY A 102 18.82 -35.10 12.57
CA GLY A 102 18.48 -36.40 11.99
C GLY A 102 17.67 -37.27 12.95
N LEU A 103 16.38 -36.96 13.12
CA LEU A 103 15.48 -37.88 13.82
C LEU A 103 15.48 -39.22 13.06
N SER A 104 16.14 -40.20 13.66
CA SER A 104 16.17 -41.58 13.20
C SER A 104 14.74 -42.15 13.21
N HIS A 105 14.57 -43.23 12.47
CA HIS A 105 13.32 -43.88 12.04
C HIS A 105 12.21 -44.11 13.10
N ILE A 106 12.42 -43.84 14.39
CA ILE A 106 11.54 -44.21 15.50
C ILE A 106 10.56 -43.11 15.93
N ASP A 107 10.82 -41.83 15.63
CA ASP A 107 9.93 -40.73 16.07
C ASP A 107 8.78 -40.39 15.10
N ARG A 108 8.58 -41.20 14.06
CA ARG A 108 7.46 -41.03 13.10
C ARG A 108 6.07 -41.24 13.72
N SER A 109 5.96 -41.83 14.92
CA SER A 109 4.67 -42.26 15.48
C SER A 109 3.92 -41.18 16.30
N ARG A 110 4.52 -40.02 16.58
CA ARG A 110 3.85 -38.94 17.37
C ARG A 110 3.43 -37.72 16.55
N VAL A 111 3.68 -37.69 15.24
CA VAL A 111 3.26 -36.59 14.38
C VAL A 111 1.87 -36.88 13.84
N SER A 112 0.91 -36.07 14.28
CA SER A 112 -0.50 -36.09 13.86
C SER A 112 -0.63 -36.22 12.33
N SER A 113 -1.45 -37.14 11.86
CA SER A 113 -1.73 -37.43 10.43
C SER A 113 -2.33 -36.25 9.64
N LYS A 114 -2.46 -35.09 10.26
CA LYS A 114 -3.07 -33.88 9.70
C LYS A 114 -2.06 -32.87 9.17
N ASP A 115 -0.76 -33.05 9.46
CA ASP A 115 0.31 -32.24 8.89
C ASP A 115 0.98 -33.02 7.75
N VAL A 116 0.37 -32.94 6.56
CA VAL A 116 1.03 -33.34 5.31
C VAL A 116 2.20 -32.36 5.11
N MET A 117 3.42 -32.85 5.25
CA MET A 117 4.62 -32.05 5.00
C MET A 117 4.67 -31.65 3.52
N ASP A 118 4.84 -30.36 3.25
CA ASP A 118 4.89 -29.82 1.90
C ASP A 118 6.30 -29.94 1.32
N PHE A 119 6.65 -31.17 0.90
CA PHE A 119 7.95 -31.49 0.32
C PHE A 119 8.23 -30.72 -0.97
N ALA A 120 7.19 -30.36 -1.74
CA ALA A 120 7.34 -29.60 -2.97
C ALA A 120 7.80 -28.15 -2.72
N SER A 121 7.38 -27.55 -1.59
CA SER A 121 7.89 -26.24 -1.18
C SER A 121 9.32 -26.30 -0.66
N LEU A 122 9.71 -27.40 -0.03
CA LEU A 122 11.07 -27.63 0.47
C LEU A 122 12.05 -27.81 -0.69
N GLU A 123 11.71 -28.62 -1.68
CA GLU A 123 12.51 -28.83 -2.89
C GLU A 123 12.74 -27.50 -3.64
N LYS A 124 11.72 -26.63 -3.71
CA LYS A 124 11.85 -25.30 -4.33
C LYS A 124 12.79 -24.36 -3.57
N MET A 125 12.86 -24.50 -2.24
CA MET A 125 13.80 -23.73 -1.43
C MET A 125 15.22 -24.27 -1.57
N GLU A 126 15.39 -25.59 -1.62
CA GLU A 126 16.70 -26.23 -1.81
C GLU A 126 17.26 -26.04 -3.23
N ALA A 127 16.37 -25.96 -4.23
CA ALA A 127 16.74 -25.66 -5.61
C ALA A 127 17.18 -24.20 -5.83
N PHE A 128 16.90 -23.31 -4.87
CA PHE A 128 17.34 -21.92 -4.92
C PHE A 128 18.78 -21.81 -4.43
N HIS A 129 19.73 -22.07 -5.31
CA HIS A 129 21.15 -21.81 -5.09
C HIS A 129 21.52 -20.52 -5.83
N LEU A 130 22.05 -19.54 -5.11
CA LEU A 130 22.65 -18.35 -5.71
C LEU A 130 24.12 -18.66 -5.95
N GLU A 131 24.54 -18.61 -7.20
CA GLU A 131 25.96 -18.76 -7.54
C GLU A 131 26.72 -17.53 -7.06
N ASP A 132 27.90 -17.74 -6.45
CA ASP A 132 28.71 -16.65 -5.89
C ASP A 132 28.98 -15.54 -6.93
N THR A 133 29.07 -15.90 -8.22
CA THR A 133 29.25 -14.96 -9.33
C THR A 133 28.10 -13.98 -9.50
N GLU A 134 26.86 -14.40 -9.26
CA GLU A 134 25.69 -13.50 -9.34
C GLU A 134 25.65 -12.53 -8.17
N VAL A 135 26.12 -12.97 -7.00
CA VAL A 135 26.25 -12.13 -5.80
C VAL A 135 27.28 -11.03 -6.05
N PHE A 136 28.44 -11.36 -6.63
CA PHE A 136 29.47 -10.37 -6.96
C PHE A 136 29.00 -9.38 -8.04
N ALA A 137 28.33 -9.85 -9.10
CA ALA A 137 27.77 -8.98 -10.13
C ALA A 137 26.70 -8.02 -9.58
N PHE A 138 25.88 -8.48 -8.63
CA PHE A 138 24.92 -7.63 -7.93
C PHE A 138 25.60 -6.58 -7.05
N MET A 139 26.69 -6.94 -6.35
CA MET A 139 27.44 -6.01 -5.50
C MET A 139 28.15 -4.92 -6.31
N ASP A 140 28.72 -5.25 -7.47
CA ASP A 140 29.35 -4.27 -8.36
C ASP A 140 28.30 -3.34 -9.00
N GLY A 141 27.11 -3.87 -9.35
CA GLY A 141 26.01 -3.07 -9.91
C GLY A 141 25.35 -2.08 -8.94
N ILE A 142 25.70 -2.10 -7.65
CA ILE A 142 25.22 -1.14 -6.64
C ILE A 142 26.22 0.02 -6.44
N GLN A 143 27.43 -0.05 -7.01
CA GLN A 143 28.46 0.97 -6.84
C GLN A 143 28.48 2.10 -7.89
N ASP A 144 27.60 2.06 -8.89
CA ASP A 144 27.29 3.20 -9.80
C ASP A 144 26.00 3.93 -9.37
#